data_AF-A0A419RTP1-F1
#
_entry.id   AF-A0A419RTP1-F1
#
_cell.length_a   1.000
_cell.length_b   1.000
_cell.length_c   1.000
_cell.angle_alpha   90.00
_cell.angle_beta   90.00
_cell.angle_gamma   90.00
#
_symmetry.space_group_name_H-M   'P 1'
#
loop_
_entity.id
_entity.type
_entity.pdbx_description
1 polymer ?
#
loop_
_entity_poly.entity_id
_entity_poly.type
_entity_poly.pdbx_seq_one_letter_code
_entity_poly.pdbx_strand_id
1 'polypeptide(L)'
;MLERRADMSLTLIGKRLKALRDERGVDQDAVAAMLGVKSRQIVSNIETGERKVKPEELLALSKNFDVGLDYFTDPYRIVGEGSFSWRQTGRSLTDLKDFEEMAGSWIAMFRHEAPRVGRPAMLRRPRLPLTRQSSYEDAMSEGERVANELALGEVPAANLPNAMESVFGILVLMVDAIDGVSGAACRLPELDAVLVNRNEVVGRRNFDLAHELFHIMTWEQMPPDYSEAALGFVGKRNRVEQLADNFASALLMPKKVLERFGQWTGMGVQELSARINKVADELLVTGQALKWRLVALGLLSKAMAHDISDDLLRNNGRARTDKEAPPLFSHAFMDVVGKAMDQGYVSKRRVAQQLGVNVNELKGIFRDHCIAVPEGL
;
A
#
# COMPACT_ATOMS: atom_id res chain seq x y z
N MET A 1 -29.15 0.07 -4.02
CA MET A 1 -28.05 -0.64 -3.30
C MET A 1 -27.91 -2.10 -3.75
N LEU A 2 -29.01 -2.87 -3.88
CA LEU A 2 -29.01 -4.25 -4.41
C LEU A 2 -28.55 -4.38 -5.88
N GLU A 3 -28.94 -3.45 -6.75
CA GLU A 3 -28.51 -3.46 -8.16
C GLU A 3 -27.00 -3.25 -8.33
N ARG A 4 -26.40 -2.27 -7.62
CA ARG A 4 -24.94 -2.09 -7.58
C ARG A 4 -24.18 -3.32 -7.05
N ARG A 5 -24.79 -4.10 -6.14
CA ARG A 5 -24.18 -5.33 -5.59
C ARG A 5 -24.14 -6.46 -6.62
N ALA A 6 -25.22 -6.62 -7.37
CA ALA A 6 -25.24 -7.57 -8.48
C ALA A 6 -24.23 -7.16 -9.55
N ASP A 7 -24.18 -5.86 -9.89
CA ASP A 7 -23.28 -5.33 -10.92
C ASP A 7 -21.79 -5.60 -10.61
N MET A 8 -21.32 -5.26 -9.40
CA MET A 8 -19.95 -5.54 -8.95
C MET A 8 -19.59 -7.03 -8.97
N SER A 9 -20.52 -7.91 -8.57
CA SER A 9 -20.30 -9.36 -8.57
C SER A 9 -20.20 -9.94 -9.98
N LEU A 10 -20.88 -9.34 -10.96
CA LEU A 10 -20.86 -9.78 -12.36
C LEU A 10 -19.58 -9.38 -13.04
N THR A 11 -19.16 -8.12 -12.85
CA THR A 11 -17.89 -7.62 -13.35
C THR A 11 -16.72 -8.45 -12.81
N LEU A 12 -16.78 -8.88 -11.55
CA LEU A 12 -15.72 -9.66 -10.93
C LEU A 12 -15.56 -11.05 -11.56
N ILE A 13 -16.65 -11.80 -11.76
CA ILE A 13 -16.60 -13.10 -12.42
C ILE A 13 -16.05 -12.98 -13.84
N GLY A 14 -16.51 -11.97 -14.59
CA GLY A 14 -16.03 -11.70 -15.96
C GLY A 14 -14.53 -11.42 -16.03
N LYS A 15 -14.03 -10.52 -15.18
CA LYS A 15 -12.59 -10.22 -15.09
C LYS A 15 -11.75 -11.44 -14.72
N ARG A 16 -12.25 -12.27 -13.81
CA ARG A 16 -11.56 -13.51 -13.39
C ARG A 16 -11.53 -14.57 -14.48
N LEU A 17 -12.61 -14.71 -15.23
CA LEU A 17 -12.64 -15.56 -16.42
C LEU A 17 -11.60 -15.07 -17.44
N LYS A 18 -11.60 -13.77 -17.74
CA LYS A 18 -10.62 -13.20 -18.66
C LYS A 18 -9.18 -13.46 -18.21
N ALA A 19 -8.87 -13.20 -16.95
CA ALA A 19 -7.54 -13.44 -16.39
C ALA A 19 -7.12 -14.90 -16.47
N LEU A 20 -8.01 -15.83 -16.09
CA LEU A 20 -7.74 -17.27 -16.16
C LEU A 20 -7.56 -17.73 -17.61
N ARG A 21 -8.37 -17.20 -18.52
CA ARG A 21 -8.29 -17.48 -19.95
C ARG A 21 -6.93 -17.02 -20.51
N ASP A 22 -6.53 -15.79 -20.22
CA ASP A 22 -5.26 -15.20 -20.68
C ASP A 22 -4.06 -15.97 -20.08
N GLU A 23 -4.10 -16.31 -18.79
CA GLU A 23 -3.07 -17.11 -18.10
C GLU A 23 -2.88 -18.50 -18.74
N ARG A 24 -3.98 -19.16 -19.11
CA ARG A 24 -3.97 -20.50 -19.71
C ARG A 24 -3.77 -20.48 -21.23
N GLY A 25 -3.63 -19.29 -21.84
CA GLY A 25 -3.46 -19.14 -23.29
C GLY A 25 -4.66 -19.63 -24.10
N VAL A 26 -5.86 -19.59 -23.53
CA VAL A 26 -7.10 -20.03 -24.17
C VAL A 26 -7.76 -18.84 -24.88
N ASP A 27 -8.36 -19.02 -26.06
CA ASP A 27 -9.10 -17.96 -26.73
C ASP A 27 -10.60 -17.98 -26.36
N GLN A 28 -11.33 -16.92 -26.73
CA GLN A 28 -12.75 -16.81 -26.40
C GLN A 28 -13.62 -17.84 -27.15
N ASP A 29 -13.16 -18.36 -28.29
CA ASP A 29 -13.89 -19.38 -29.05
C ASP A 29 -13.81 -20.76 -28.36
N ALA A 30 -12.64 -21.11 -27.81
CA ALA A 30 -12.45 -22.29 -27.00
C ALA A 30 -13.29 -22.22 -25.71
N VAL A 31 -13.34 -21.05 -25.04
CA VAL A 31 -14.23 -20.86 -23.88
C VAL A 31 -15.71 -20.98 -24.31
N ALA A 32 -16.09 -20.45 -25.48
CA ALA A 32 -17.45 -20.59 -25.98
C ALA A 32 -17.83 -22.06 -26.20
N ALA A 33 -16.91 -22.86 -26.73
CA ALA A 33 -17.08 -24.31 -26.88
C ALA A 33 -17.20 -25.03 -25.52
N MET A 34 -16.37 -24.69 -24.53
CA MET A 34 -16.44 -25.24 -23.16
C MET A 34 -17.80 -24.96 -22.50
N LEU A 35 -18.36 -23.77 -22.74
CA LEU A 35 -19.65 -23.34 -22.21
C LEU A 35 -20.85 -23.83 -23.02
N GLY A 36 -20.63 -24.41 -24.20
CA GLY A 36 -21.70 -24.79 -25.13
C GLY A 36 -22.49 -23.59 -25.67
N VAL A 37 -21.88 -22.41 -25.76
CA VAL A 37 -22.54 -21.19 -26.25
C VAL A 37 -22.20 -20.91 -27.72
N LYS A 38 -23.13 -20.26 -28.42
CA LYS A 38 -23.13 -20.17 -29.89
C LYS A 38 -22.07 -19.23 -30.49
N SER A 39 -21.43 -18.38 -29.69
CA SER A 39 -20.51 -17.35 -30.19
C SER A 39 -19.56 -16.87 -29.11
N ARG A 40 -18.30 -16.59 -29.48
CA ARG A 40 -17.32 -15.88 -28.63
C ARG A 40 -17.81 -14.52 -28.13
N GLN A 41 -18.78 -13.88 -28.80
CA GLN A 41 -19.36 -12.62 -28.33
C GLN A 41 -20.05 -12.79 -26.97
N ILE A 42 -20.63 -13.97 -26.70
CA ILE A 42 -21.24 -14.27 -25.39
C ILE A 42 -20.16 -14.29 -24.31
N VAL A 43 -18.99 -14.87 -24.61
CA VAL A 43 -17.82 -14.88 -23.70
C VAL A 43 -17.30 -13.47 -23.49
N SER A 44 -17.16 -12.68 -24.56
CA SER A 44 -16.76 -11.27 -24.44
C SER A 44 -17.72 -10.48 -23.54
N ASN A 45 -19.04 -10.65 -23.71
CA ASN A 45 -20.04 -9.97 -22.88
C ASN A 45 -20.01 -10.44 -21.42
N ILE A 46 -19.64 -11.71 -21.17
CA ILE A 46 -19.37 -12.19 -19.81
C ILE A 46 -18.14 -11.48 -19.25
N GLU A 47 -17.03 -11.45 -19.99
CA GLU A 47 -15.76 -10.86 -19.57
C GLU A 47 -15.87 -9.35 -19.29
N THR A 48 -16.71 -8.62 -20.04
CA THR A 48 -16.98 -7.19 -19.81
C THR A 48 -18.04 -6.93 -18.73
N GLY A 49 -18.73 -7.98 -18.24
CA GLY A 49 -19.80 -7.86 -17.26
C GLY A 49 -21.17 -7.47 -17.85
N GLU A 50 -21.28 -7.31 -19.17
CA GLU A 50 -22.54 -7.03 -19.88
C GLU A 50 -23.54 -8.20 -19.80
N ARG A 51 -23.06 -9.44 -19.60
CA ARG A 51 -23.88 -10.64 -19.46
C ARG A 51 -23.52 -11.42 -18.20
N LYS A 52 -24.55 -11.81 -17.44
CA LYS A 52 -24.38 -12.72 -16.30
C LYS A 52 -23.93 -14.12 -16.73
N VAL A 53 -23.01 -14.70 -15.97
CA VAL A 53 -22.68 -16.13 -16.06
C VAL A 53 -23.78 -16.93 -15.38
N LYS A 54 -24.27 -17.96 -16.05
CA LYS A 54 -25.25 -18.87 -15.47
C LYS A 54 -24.59 -19.90 -14.54
N PRO A 55 -25.30 -20.48 -13.56
CA PRO A 55 -24.72 -21.50 -12.67
C PRO A 55 -24.09 -22.69 -13.42
N GLU A 56 -24.76 -23.19 -14.47
CA GLU A 56 -24.26 -24.28 -15.31
C GLU A 56 -23.00 -23.89 -16.10
N GLU A 57 -22.91 -22.64 -16.57
CA GLU A 57 -21.73 -22.10 -17.24
C GLU A 57 -20.57 -21.98 -16.25
N LEU A 58 -20.83 -21.54 -15.02
CA LEU A 58 -19.81 -21.43 -13.98
C LEU A 58 -19.24 -22.79 -13.56
N LEU A 59 -20.10 -23.81 -13.45
CA LEU A 59 -19.68 -25.20 -13.21
C LEU A 59 -18.85 -25.74 -14.37
N ALA A 60 -19.23 -25.43 -15.61
CA ALA A 60 -18.46 -25.81 -16.78
C ALA A 60 -17.07 -25.15 -16.77
N LEU A 61 -16.97 -23.86 -16.43
CA LEU A 61 -15.68 -23.17 -16.30
C LEU A 61 -14.80 -23.81 -15.21
N SER A 62 -15.36 -24.03 -14.03
CA SER A 62 -14.64 -24.67 -12.91
C SER A 62 -14.08 -26.05 -13.31
N LYS A 63 -14.88 -26.88 -13.99
CA LYS A 63 -14.45 -28.19 -14.45
C LYS A 63 -13.41 -28.14 -15.57
N ASN A 64 -13.60 -27.28 -16.58
CA ASN A 64 -12.71 -27.23 -17.75
C ASN A 64 -11.37 -26.56 -17.44
N PHE A 65 -11.34 -25.58 -16.54
CA PHE A 65 -10.10 -24.90 -16.12
C PHE A 65 -9.40 -25.55 -14.92
N ASP A 66 -10.03 -26.56 -14.31
CA ASP A 66 -9.55 -27.24 -13.10
C ASP A 66 -9.30 -26.25 -11.94
N VAL A 67 -10.30 -25.42 -11.66
CA VAL A 67 -10.27 -24.44 -10.55
C VAL A 67 -11.54 -24.57 -9.72
N GLY A 68 -11.44 -24.29 -8.41
CA GLY A 68 -12.60 -24.27 -7.53
C GLY A 68 -13.62 -23.19 -7.89
N LEU A 69 -14.89 -23.38 -7.54
CA LEU A 69 -15.94 -22.36 -7.72
C LEU A 69 -15.64 -21.06 -6.96
N ASP A 70 -14.90 -21.17 -5.85
CA ASP A 70 -14.44 -20.04 -5.05
C ASP A 70 -13.49 -19.13 -5.83
N TYR A 71 -12.72 -19.64 -6.80
CA TYR A 71 -11.92 -18.80 -7.69
C TYR A 71 -12.75 -17.67 -8.30
N PHE A 72 -13.94 -17.99 -8.81
CA PHE A 72 -14.82 -17.00 -9.44
C PHE A 72 -15.70 -16.23 -8.45
N THR A 73 -16.06 -16.83 -7.33
CA THR A 73 -17.14 -16.31 -6.46
C THR A 73 -16.65 -15.69 -5.15
N ASP A 74 -15.45 -16.00 -4.69
CA ASP A 74 -14.92 -15.52 -3.43
C ASP A 74 -14.68 -14.00 -3.49
N PRO A 75 -15.38 -13.17 -2.70
CA PRO A 75 -15.20 -11.72 -2.76
C PRO A 75 -13.83 -11.26 -2.22
N TYR A 76 -13.12 -12.12 -1.49
CA TYR A 76 -11.84 -11.80 -0.85
C TYR A 76 -10.63 -12.16 -1.72
N ARG A 77 -10.79 -12.16 -3.04
CA ARG A 77 -9.70 -12.37 -4.00
C ARG A 77 -9.59 -11.19 -4.95
N ILE A 78 -8.35 -10.77 -5.25
CA ILE A 78 -8.02 -9.82 -6.30
C ILE A 78 -7.45 -10.62 -7.46
N VAL A 79 -8.23 -10.78 -8.53
CA VAL A 79 -7.84 -11.60 -9.69
C VAL A 79 -8.36 -10.92 -10.95
N GLY A 80 -7.46 -10.71 -11.91
CA GLY A 80 -7.80 -9.98 -13.15
C GLY A 80 -8.14 -8.52 -12.94
N GLU A 81 -7.80 -7.97 -11.77
CA GLU A 81 -8.03 -6.59 -11.43
C GLU A 81 -6.93 -6.07 -10.52
N GLY A 82 -6.76 -4.76 -10.55
CA GLY A 82 -5.76 -4.07 -9.78
C GLY A 82 -4.33 -4.32 -10.22
N SER A 83 -3.41 -3.59 -9.60
CA SER A 83 -2.00 -3.66 -9.92
C SER A 83 -1.20 -3.35 -8.66
N PHE A 84 -0.21 -4.20 -8.37
CA PHE A 84 0.75 -4.00 -7.29
C PHE A 84 2.05 -3.42 -7.84
N SER A 85 2.71 -2.62 -7.01
CA SER A 85 4.10 -2.24 -7.15
C SER A 85 4.82 -2.55 -5.83
N TRP A 86 5.74 -3.52 -5.89
CA TRP A 86 6.46 -4.02 -4.71
C TRP A 86 7.83 -3.37 -4.57
N ARG A 87 8.17 -2.95 -3.35
CA ARG A 87 9.51 -2.45 -3.02
C ARG A 87 10.30 -3.53 -2.27
N GLN A 88 11.20 -4.20 -2.98
CA GLN A 88 11.86 -5.43 -2.52
C GLN A 88 13.37 -5.45 -2.77
N THR A 89 14.13 -6.31 -2.09
CA THR A 89 15.53 -6.58 -2.44
C THR A 89 15.79 -8.07 -2.51
N GLY A 90 16.26 -8.53 -3.66
CA GLY A 90 16.78 -9.89 -3.85
C GLY A 90 15.72 -10.99 -3.79
N ARG A 91 14.44 -10.68 -4.02
CA ARG A 91 13.35 -11.68 -4.01
C ARG A 91 13.00 -12.19 -5.40
N SER A 92 12.59 -13.46 -5.43
CA SER A 92 12.08 -14.08 -6.65
C SER A 92 10.68 -13.55 -6.96
N LEU A 93 10.30 -13.57 -8.24
CA LEU A 93 8.94 -13.21 -8.64
C LEU A 93 7.87 -14.17 -8.09
N THR A 94 8.26 -15.42 -7.78
CA THR A 94 7.35 -16.41 -7.18
C THR A 94 7.03 -16.05 -5.74
N ASP A 95 8.04 -15.74 -4.91
CA ASP A 95 7.82 -15.35 -3.51
C ASP A 95 6.94 -14.09 -3.40
N LEU A 96 7.14 -13.14 -4.32
CA LEU A 96 6.33 -11.92 -4.39
C LEU A 96 4.89 -12.21 -4.76
N LYS A 97 4.64 -13.11 -5.72
CA LYS A 97 3.28 -13.52 -6.10
C LYS A 97 2.55 -14.21 -4.96
N ASP A 98 3.20 -15.12 -4.26
CA ASP A 98 2.59 -15.82 -3.11
C ASP A 98 2.20 -14.82 -2.01
N PHE A 99 3.07 -13.85 -1.72
CA PHE A 99 2.76 -12.79 -0.77
C PHE A 99 1.69 -11.81 -1.30
N GLU A 100 1.66 -11.55 -2.59
CA GLU A 100 0.64 -10.74 -3.26
C GLU A 100 -0.75 -11.35 -3.17
N GLU A 101 -0.88 -12.67 -3.25
CA GLU A 101 -2.15 -13.36 -3.02
C GLU A 101 -2.66 -13.12 -1.60
N MET A 102 -1.78 -13.23 -0.59
CA MET A 102 -2.12 -12.93 0.81
C MET A 102 -2.50 -11.46 1.00
N ALA A 103 -1.66 -10.54 0.52
CA ALA A 103 -1.90 -9.10 0.58
C ALA A 103 -3.20 -8.69 -0.12
N GLY A 104 -3.44 -9.26 -1.29
CA GLY A 104 -4.65 -9.05 -2.07
C GLY A 104 -5.90 -9.53 -1.35
N SER A 105 -5.79 -10.61 -0.57
CA SER A 105 -6.91 -11.10 0.25
C SER A 105 -7.32 -10.11 1.34
N TRP A 106 -6.34 -9.45 1.98
CA TRP A 106 -6.59 -8.41 2.99
C TRP A 106 -7.26 -7.20 2.36
N ILE A 107 -6.72 -6.71 1.24
CA ILE A 107 -7.29 -5.57 0.52
C ILE A 107 -8.71 -5.88 0.03
N ALA A 108 -8.94 -7.09 -0.51
CA ALA A 108 -10.25 -7.51 -0.97
C ALA A 108 -11.27 -7.64 0.17
N MET A 109 -10.85 -8.10 1.35
CA MET A 109 -11.67 -8.09 2.56
C MET A 109 -12.13 -6.68 2.91
N PHE A 110 -11.20 -5.72 2.98
CA PHE A 110 -11.55 -4.33 3.27
C PHE A 110 -12.52 -3.77 2.21
N ARG A 111 -12.19 -3.96 0.93
CA ARG A 111 -13.03 -3.52 -0.18
C ARG A 111 -14.45 -4.08 -0.11
N HIS A 112 -14.60 -5.35 0.23
CA HIS A 112 -15.91 -6.00 0.28
C HIS A 112 -16.72 -5.59 1.52
N GLU A 113 -16.08 -5.53 2.69
CA GLU A 113 -16.76 -5.31 3.96
C GLU A 113 -16.98 -3.83 4.29
N ALA A 114 -16.05 -2.93 3.93
CA ALA A 114 -16.13 -1.51 4.29
C ALA A 114 -17.47 -0.85 3.88
N PRO A 115 -17.99 -1.02 2.65
CA PRO A 115 -19.28 -0.45 2.27
C PRO A 115 -20.47 -1.04 3.04
N ARG A 116 -20.35 -2.28 3.51
CA ARG A 116 -21.41 -2.99 4.25
C ARG A 116 -21.55 -2.49 5.67
N VAL A 117 -20.46 -2.00 6.25
CA VAL A 117 -20.40 -1.40 7.58
C VAL A 117 -20.46 0.13 7.56
N GLY A 118 -20.89 0.73 6.44
CA GLY A 118 -21.12 2.18 6.33
C GLY A 118 -19.88 3.01 5.93
N ARG A 119 -18.84 2.38 5.39
CA ARG A 119 -17.63 3.03 4.85
C ARG A 119 -17.49 2.80 3.34
N PRO A 120 -18.30 3.48 2.50
CA PRO A 120 -18.20 3.34 1.06
C PRO A 120 -16.88 3.91 0.53
N ALA A 121 -16.44 3.42 -0.63
CA ALA A 121 -15.27 3.95 -1.33
C ALA A 121 -15.40 5.44 -1.66
N MET A 122 -14.27 6.15 -1.60
CA MET A 122 -14.20 7.55 -2.00
C MET A 122 -14.30 7.67 -3.53
N LEU A 123 -15.09 8.64 -4.01
CA LEU A 123 -15.33 8.85 -5.44
C LEU A 123 -14.19 9.59 -6.16
N ARG A 124 -13.33 10.29 -5.41
CA ARG A 124 -12.24 11.10 -5.96
C ARG A 124 -10.91 10.62 -5.42
N ARG A 125 -9.99 10.33 -6.35
CA ARG A 125 -8.61 9.98 -6.02
C ARG A 125 -7.74 11.21 -5.98
N PRO A 126 -6.77 11.28 -5.06
CA PRO A 126 -5.76 12.32 -5.09
C PRO A 126 -4.89 12.17 -6.33
N ARG A 127 -4.48 13.30 -6.91
CA ARG A 127 -3.56 13.33 -8.05
C ARG A 127 -2.56 14.47 -7.87
N LEU A 128 -1.33 14.25 -8.30
CA LEU A 128 -0.31 15.29 -8.38
C LEU A 128 -0.11 15.74 -9.83
N PRO A 129 0.14 17.03 -10.09
CA PRO A 129 0.44 17.53 -11.42
C PRO A 129 1.91 17.28 -11.80
N LEU A 130 2.41 16.06 -11.58
CA LEU A 130 3.81 15.69 -11.83
C LEU A 130 3.93 14.69 -12.98
N THR A 131 5.02 14.78 -13.72
CA THR A 131 5.38 13.85 -14.80
C THR A 131 6.85 13.45 -14.68
N ARG A 132 7.31 12.52 -15.54
CA ARG A 132 8.72 12.09 -15.55
C ARG A 132 9.68 13.25 -15.85
N GLN A 133 9.18 14.31 -16.48
CA GLN A 133 9.93 15.52 -16.83
C GLN A 133 9.97 16.57 -15.70
N SER A 134 9.12 16.44 -14.66
CA SER A 134 9.15 17.34 -13.50
C SER A 134 10.52 17.33 -12.83
N SER A 135 10.92 18.48 -12.27
CA SER A 135 12.17 18.64 -11.54
C SER A 135 12.10 18.04 -10.13
N TYR A 136 13.24 17.96 -9.43
CA TYR A 136 13.24 17.54 -8.02
C TYR A 136 12.61 18.60 -7.12
N GLU A 137 12.79 19.86 -7.49
CA GLU A 137 12.19 21.03 -6.85
C GLU A 137 10.66 21.00 -6.96
N ASP A 138 10.12 20.62 -8.12
CA ASP A 138 8.67 20.43 -8.29
C ASP A 138 8.14 19.33 -7.36
N ALA A 139 8.81 18.18 -7.31
CA ALA A 139 8.43 17.08 -6.43
C ALA A 139 8.47 17.47 -4.95
N MET A 140 9.51 18.21 -4.53
CA MET A 140 9.59 18.73 -3.16
C MET A 140 8.49 19.77 -2.86
N SER A 141 8.23 20.68 -3.79
CA SER A 141 7.16 21.68 -3.66
C SER A 141 5.79 21.02 -3.48
N GLU A 142 5.50 19.98 -4.27
CA GLU A 142 4.27 19.20 -4.14
C GLU A 142 4.20 18.43 -2.81
N GLY A 143 5.32 17.88 -2.33
CA GLY A 143 5.40 17.25 -1.01
C GLY A 143 5.03 18.21 0.12
N GLU A 144 5.59 19.42 0.12
CA GLU A 144 5.22 20.47 1.09
C GLU A 144 3.77 20.92 0.94
N ARG A 145 3.27 21.07 -0.30
CA ARG A 145 1.88 21.44 -0.57
C ARG A 145 0.91 20.40 0.01
N VAL A 146 1.15 19.11 -0.23
CA VAL A 146 0.33 18.01 0.31
C VAL A 146 0.37 17.98 1.83
N ALA A 147 1.55 18.17 2.44
CA ALA A 147 1.67 18.23 3.90
C ALA A 147 0.82 19.37 4.51
N ASN A 148 0.80 20.53 3.85
CA ASN A 148 0.00 21.68 4.26
C ASN A 148 -1.51 21.45 4.03
N GLU A 149 -1.91 20.91 2.88
CA GLU A 149 -3.31 20.65 2.54
C GLU A 149 -3.96 19.60 3.44
N LEU A 150 -3.19 18.57 3.80
CA LEU A 150 -3.62 17.55 4.76
C LEU A 150 -3.52 18.01 6.22
N ALA A 151 -3.00 19.21 6.47
CA ALA A 151 -2.74 19.75 7.80
C ALA A 151 -1.99 18.75 8.71
N LEU A 152 -0.93 18.12 8.17
CA LEU A 152 -0.18 17.07 8.88
C LEU A 152 0.54 17.57 10.15
N GLY A 153 0.60 18.89 10.34
CA GLY A 153 1.09 19.54 11.55
C GLY A 153 2.61 19.46 11.71
N GLU A 154 3.04 19.55 12.97
CA GLU A 154 4.45 19.71 13.34
C GLU A 154 5.27 18.41 13.28
N VAL A 155 4.62 17.26 13.24
CA VAL A 155 5.26 15.94 13.04
C VAL A 155 4.50 15.20 11.93
N PRO A 156 4.75 15.52 10.65
CA PRO A 156 3.92 15.03 9.55
C PRO A 156 3.80 13.50 9.48
N ALA A 157 4.89 12.80 9.79
CA ALA A 157 4.95 11.34 9.84
C ALA A 157 3.92 10.71 10.79
N ALA A 158 3.60 11.36 11.91
CA ALA A 158 2.65 10.84 12.90
C ALA A 158 1.20 10.87 12.40
N ASN A 159 0.87 11.85 11.54
CA ASN A 159 -0.50 12.09 11.08
C ASN A 159 -0.76 11.56 9.67
N LEU A 160 0.29 11.26 8.90
CA LEU A 160 0.18 10.82 7.51
C LEU A 160 -0.69 9.56 7.32
N PRO A 161 -0.56 8.46 8.09
CA PRO A 161 -1.39 7.27 7.89
C PRO A 161 -2.88 7.59 8.02
N ASN A 162 -3.27 8.31 9.08
CA ASN A 162 -4.65 8.69 9.32
C ASN A 162 -5.17 9.62 8.22
N ALA A 163 -4.36 10.59 7.77
CA ALA A 163 -4.76 11.51 6.70
C ALA A 163 -4.98 10.77 5.36
N MET A 164 -4.12 9.80 5.02
CA MET A 164 -4.29 8.95 3.84
C MET A 164 -5.60 8.17 3.90
N GLU A 165 -5.93 7.58 5.05
CA GLU A 165 -7.17 6.84 5.25
C GLU A 165 -8.41 7.74 5.23
N SER A 166 -8.42 8.83 6.01
CA SER A 166 -9.63 9.64 6.21
C SER A 166 -9.91 10.65 5.10
N VAL A 167 -8.87 11.23 4.50
CA VAL A 167 -9.02 12.28 3.47
C VAL A 167 -9.03 11.68 2.07
N PHE A 168 -8.15 10.71 1.79
CA PHE A 168 -8.03 10.12 0.46
C PHE A 168 -8.72 8.76 0.31
N GLY A 169 -9.14 8.12 1.41
CA GLY A 169 -9.72 6.78 1.36
C GLY A 169 -8.72 5.70 0.96
N ILE A 170 -7.41 5.95 1.14
CA ILE A 170 -6.35 4.98 0.88
C ILE A 170 -6.26 4.04 2.08
N LEU A 171 -6.36 2.74 1.86
CA LEU A 171 -6.16 1.75 2.91
C LEU A 171 -4.67 1.65 3.26
N VAL A 172 -4.29 1.88 4.51
CA VAL A 172 -2.91 1.69 4.97
C VAL A 172 -2.84 0.42 5.80
N LEU A 173 -1.91 -0.50 5.51
CA LEU A 173 -1.74 -1.74 6.26
C LEU A 173 -0.29 -1.86 6.77
N MET A 174 -0.13 -1.99 8.08
CA MET A 174 1.11 -2.45 8.70
C MET A 174 1.15 -3.97 8.61
N VAL A 175 2.13 -4.56 7.95
CA VAL A 175 2.14 -6.00 7.67
C VAL A 175 3.45 -6.65 8.09
N ASP A 176 3.39 -7.93 8.44
CA ASP A 176 4.57 -8.78 8.54
C ASP A 176 4.94 -9.24 7.12
N ALA A 177 5.70 -8.40 6.42
CA ALA A 177 6.13 -8.71 5.06
C ALA A 177 7.20 -9.81 5.06
N ILE A 178 7.27 -10.58 3.98
CA ILE A 178 8.38 -11.50 3.75
C ILE A 178 9.70 -10.72 3.76
N ASP A 179 10.78 -11.38 4.20
CA ASP A 179 12.10 -10.75 4.30
C ASP A 179 12.49 -10.08 2.98
N GLY A 180 13.20 -8.95 3.02
CA GLY A 180 13.53 -8.16 1.83
C GLY A 180 12.38 -7.39 1.18
N VAL A 181 11.12 -7.53 1.59
CA VAL A 181 10.01 -6.64 1.18
C VAL A 181 9.83 -5.54 2.23
N SER A 182 9.88 -4.28 1.77
CA SER A 182 9.73 -3.08 2.62
C SER A 182 8.32 -2.49 2.58
N GLY A 183 7.65 -2.61 1.43
CA GLY A 183 6.29 -2.12 1.25
C GLY A 183 5.77 -2.35 -0.16
N ALA A 184 4.54 -1.89 -0.40
CA ALA A 184 3.93 -1.86 -1.71
C ALA A 184 2.81 -0.84 -1.81
N ALA A 185 2.58 -0.34 -3.01
CA ALA A 185 1.34 0.31 -3.41
C ALA A 185 0.50 -0.65 -4.24
N CYS A 186 -0.80 -0.69 -3.97
CA CYS A 186 -1.78 -1.45 -4.74
C CYS A 186 -2.90 -0.52 -5.19
N ARG A 187 -3.22 -0.57 -6.48
CA ARG A 187 -4.32 0.19 -7.07
C ARG A 187 -5.39 -0.76 -7.59
N LEU A 188 -6.58 -0.75 -6.99
CA LEU A 188 -7.82 -1.35 -7.51
C LEU A 188 -8.67 -0.28 -8.20
N PRO A 189 -9.73 -0.62 -8.98
CA PRO A 189 -10.63 0.36 -9.61
C PRO A 189 -11.41 1.28 -8.65
N GLU A 190 -11.62 0.86 -7.40
CA GLU A 190 -12.41 1.56 -6.39
C GLU A 190 -11.66 1.83 -5.07
N LEU A 191 -10.42 1.33 -4.94
CA LEU A 191 -9.61 1.43 -3.72
C LEU A 191 -8.14 1.55 -4.07
N ASP A 192 -7.43 2.45 -3.39
CA ASP A 192 -5.97 2.45 -3.35
C ASP A 192 -5.54 1.92 -1.98
N ALA A 193 -4.45 1.16 -1.93
CA ALA A 193 -3.93 0.59 -0.70
C ALA A 193 -2.40 0.70 -0.66
N VAL A 194 -1.86 0.86 0.54
CA VAL A 194 -0.42 0.87 0.81
C VAL A 194 -0.12 -0.15 1.91
N LEU A 195 0.87 -1.00 1.68
CA LEU A 195 1.39 -1.95 2.65
C LEU A 195 2.79 -1.47 3.09
N VAL A 196 3.04 -1.52 4.39
CA VAL A 196 4.35 -1.18 4.96
C VAL A 196 4.79 -2.29 5.90
N ASN A 197 6.03 -2.76 5.76
CA ASN A 197 6.58 -3.75 6.66
C ASN A 197 6.72 -3.16 8.07
N ARG A 198 5.94 -3.68 9.04
CA ARG A 198 5.90 -3.15 10.40
C ARG A 198 7.21 -3.36 11.16
N ASN A 199 8.06 -4.29 10.71
CA ASN A 199 9.34 -4.64 11.34
C ASN A 199 10.50 -3.74 10.90
N GLU A 200 10.26 -2.84 9.95
CA GLU A 200 11.21 -1.77 9.61
C GLU A 200 11.30 -0.72 10.72
N VAL A 201 12.46 -0.04 10.78
CA VAL A 201 12.64 1.07 11.74
C VAL A 201 11.64 2.20 11.44
N VAL A 202 11.15 2.85 12.51
CA VAL A 202 10.07 3.87 12.44
C VAL A 202 10.27 4.86 11.28
N GLY A 203 11.48 5.43 11.17
CA GLY A 203 11.79 6.42 10.15
C GLY A 203 11.77 5.89 8.72
N ARG A 204 12.09 4.60 8.51
CA ARG A 204 11.97 3.95 7.19
C ARG A 204 10.51 3.71 6.84
N ARG A 205 9.72 3.16 7.77
CA ARG A 205 8.27 2.95 7.58
C ARG A 205 7.54 4.21 7.14
N ASN A 206 7.80 5.32 7.83
CA ASN A 206 7.15 6.59 7.53
C ASN A 206 7.60 7.14 6.16
N PHE A 207 8.87 6.96 5.82
CA PHE A 207 9.40 7.33 4.50
C PHE A 207 8.79 6.48 3.39
N ASP A 208 8.75 5.15 3.56
CA ASP A 208 8.14 4.22 2.62
C ASP A 208 6.65 4.57 2.44
N LEU A 209 5.90 4.85 3.51
CA LEU A 209 4.50 5.29 3.42
C LEU A 209 4.33 6.56 2.57
N ALA A 210 5.16 7.59 2.79
CA ALA A 210 5.12 8.82 2.02
C ALA A 210 5.55 8.63 0.55
N HIS A 211 6.47 7.71 0.31
CA HIS A 211 6.93 7.31 -1.01
C HIS A 211 5.83 6.55 -1.77
N GLU A 212 5.15 5.59 -1.14
CA GLU A 212 4.02 4.90 -1.77
C GLU A 212 2.83 5.83 -2.05
N LEU A 213 2.61 6.85 -1.20
CA LEU A 213 1.62 7.90 -1.47
C LEU A 213 1.93 8.64 -2.78
N PHE A 214 3.19 8.93 -3.07
CA PHE A 214 3.57 9.52 -4.37
C PHE A 214 3.13 8.63 -5.53
N HIS A 215 3.45 7.32 -5.47
CA HIS A 215 3.07 6.38 -6.53
C HIS A 215 1.57 6.31 -6.73
N ILE A 216 0.78 6.28 -5.65
CA ILE A 216 -0.68 6.38 -5.74
C ILE A 216 -1.08 7.68 -6.44
N MET A 217 -0.58 8.83 -6.03
CA MET A 217 -1.01 10.12 -6.59
C MET A 217 -0.52 10.37 -8.03
N THR A 218 0.52 9.68 -8.50
CA THR A 218 1.06 9.85 -9.86
C THR A 218 0.83 8.66 -10.79
N TRP A 219 0.22 7.58 -10.32
CA TRP A 219 0.11 6.29 -11.02
C TRP A 219 -0.35 6.39 -12.49
N GLU A 220 -1.27 7.31 -12.81
CA GLU A 220 -1.78 7.45 -14.19
C GLU A 220 -0.77 8.13 -15.11
N GLN A 221 -0.04 9.14 -14.61
CA GLN A 221 0.99 9.84 -15.40
C GLN A 221 2.31 9.06 -15.41
N MET A 222 2.58 8.32 -14.33
CA MET A 222 3.79 7.58 -14.08
C MET A 222 3.45 6.23 -13.43
N PRO A 223 2.93 5.26 -14.20
CA PRO A 223 2.69 3.92 -13.68
C PRO A 223 4.00 3.35 -13.13
N PRO A 224 4.01 2.84 -11.89
CA PRO A 224 5.20 2.23 -11.32
C PRO A 224 5.47 0.86 -11.94
N ASP A 225 6.71 0.40 -11.84
CA ASP A 225 7.06 -0.97 -12.24
C ASP A 225 6.50 -1.98 -11.22
N TYR A 226 6.27 -3.22 -11.65
CA TYR A 226 5.69 -4.28 -10.79
C TYR A 226 6.54 -4.57 -9.55
N SER A 227 7.87 -4.50 -9.68
CA SER A 227 8.80 -4.65 -8.58
C SER A 227 9.99 -3.73 -8.75
N GLU A 228 10.32 -2.98 -7.71
CA GLU A 228 11.43 -2.03 -7.64
C GLU A 228 12.42 -2.46 -6.54
N ALA A 229 13.70 -2.18 -6.74
CA ALA A 229 14.74 -2.52 -5.77
C ALA A 229 14.73 -1.51 -4.60
N ALA A 230 14.47 -1.95 -3.38
CA ALA A 230 14.58 -1.12 -2.18
C ALA A 230 16.04 -0.62 -2.05
N LEU A 231 16.25 0.68 -2.31
CA LEU A 231 17.50 1.44 -2.22
C LEU A 231 18.78 0.63 -1.87
N GLY A 232 19.59 0.23 -2.86
CA GLY A 232 20.91 -0.33 -2.52
C GLY A 232 21.75 -1.07 -3.56
N PHE A 233 21.26 -1.42 -4.76
CA PHE A 233 22.06 -2.21 -5.71
C PHE A 233 22.16 -1.61 -7.13
N VAL A 234 23.42 -1.43 -7.54
CA VAL A 234 24.02 -1.19 -8.87
C VAL A 234 23.04 -1.00 -10.05
N GLY A 235 22.53 0.22 -10.18
CA GLY A 235 21.78 0.67 -11.35
C GLY A 235 21.48 2.16 -11.27
N LYS A 236 21.35 2.83 -12.42
CA LYS A 236 20.87 4.23 -12.48
C LYS A 236 19.43 4.22 -11.97
N ARG A 237 19.18 4.73 -10.74
CA ARG A 237 17.84 4.76 -10.15
C ARG A 237 16.84 5.35 -11.14
N ASN A 238 15.68 4.71 -11.24
CA ASN A 238 14.57 5.17 -12.08
C ASN A 238 14.23 6.63 -11.72
N ARG A 239 13.85 7.42 -12.73
CA ARG A 239 13.55 8.86 -12.55
C ARG A 239 12.34 9.05 -11.63
N VAL A 240 11.35 8.17 -11.72
CA VAL A 240 10.12 8.20 -10.90
C VAL A 240 10.46 8.02 -9.43
N GLU A 241 11.30 7.04 -9.09
CA GLU A 241 11.79 6.80 -7.72
C GLU A 241 12.50 8.00 -7.12
N GLN A 242 13.31 8.71 -7.92
CA GLN A 242 13.98 9.92 -7.45
C GLN A 242 12.97 11.04 -7.18
N LEU A 243 11.90 11.16 -7.97
CA LEU A 243 10.83 12.11 -7.69
C LEU A 243 10.06 11.70 -6.42
N ALA A 244 9.78 10.41 -6.24
CA ALA A 244 9.13 9.87 -5.05
C ALA A 244 9.95 10.14 -3.77
N ASP A 245 11.27 9.89 -3.80
CA ASP A 245 12.17 10.18 -2.67
C ASP A 245 12.18 11.67 -2.32
N ASN A 246 12.20 12.57 -3.32
CA ASN A 246 12.18 14.01 -3.09
C ASN A 246 10.83 14.49 -2.54
N PHE A 247 9.72 13.96 -3.07
CA PHE A 247 8.38 14.21 -2.55
C PHE A 247 8.24 13.74 -1.10
N ALA A 248 8.59 12.48 -0.81
CA ALA A 248 8.49 11.89 0.53
C ALA A 248 9.33 12.66 1.55
N SER A 249 10.56 13.02 1.18
CA SER A 249 11.45 13.84 2.01
C SER A 249 10.84 15.20 2.35
N ALA A 250 10.25 15.89 1.37
CA ALA A 250 9.65 17.21 1.58
C ALA A 250 8.32 17.16 2.33
N LEU A 251 7.50 16.13 2.11
CA LEU A 251 6.24 15.90 2.82
C LEU A 251 6.46 15.62 4.31
N LEU A 252 7.46 14.78 4.63
CA LEU A 252 7.75 14.40 6.01
C LEU A 252 8.56 15.45 6.77
N MET A 253 9.35 16.25 6.04
CA MET A 253 10.19 17.30 6.62
C MET A 253 9.99 18.63 5.85
N PRO A 254 8.80 19.26 5.95
CA PRO A 254 8.54 20.56 5.33
C PRO A 254 9.49 21.61 5.85
N LYS A 255 9.88 22.57 5.01
CA LYS A 255 10.81 23.63 5.40
C LYS A 255 10.36 24.38 6.66
N LYS A 256 9.06 24.73 6.72
CA LYS A 256 8.44 25.43 7.85
C LYS A 256 8.59 24.67 9.18
N VAL A 257 8.50 23.34 9.15
CA VAL A 257 8.72 22.51 10.35
C VAL A 257 10.19 22.54 10.75
N LEU A 258 11.11 22.50 9.79
CA LEU A 258 12.55 22.49 10.06
C LEU A 258 13.09 23.83 10.60
N GLU A 259 12.45 24.95 10.25
CA GLU A 259 12.83 26.29 10.73
C GLU A 259 12.74 26.42 12.26
N ARG A 260 11.82 25.70 12.92
CA ARG A 260 11.66 25.74 14.38
C ARG A 260 12.88 25.21 15.14
N PHE A 261 13.69 24.39 14.48
CA PHE A 261 14.87 23.81 15.09
C PHE A 261 16.07 24.74 15.06
N GLY A 262 16.00 25.93 14.44
CA GLY A 262 17.08 26.91 14.42
C GLY A 262 18.16 26.62 13.38
N GLN A 263 19.36 27.21 13.58
CA GLN A 263 20.46 27.13 12.61
C GLN A 263 21.18 25.78 12.64
N TRP A 264 21.58 25.30 11.45
CA TRP A 264 22.26 24.02 11.23
C TRP A 264 23.77 24.16 10.96
N THR A 265 24.30 25.37 11.04
CA THR A 265 25.70 25.70 10.77
C THR A 265 26.46 26.05 12.06
N GLY A 266 27.79 26.12 12.00
CA GLY A 266 28.64 26.53 13.13
C GLY A 266 28.92 25.44 14.17
N MET A 267 28.40 24.22 13.97
CA MET A 267 28.63 23.05 14.83
C MET A 267 29.72 22.13 14.26
N GLY A 268 30.44 21.45 15.13
CA GLY A 268 31.34 20.35 14.73
C GLY A 268 30.57 19.10 14.31
N VAL A 269 31.22 18.17 13.58
CA VAL A 269 30.59 16.95 13.03
C VAL A 269 29.82 16.15 14.09
N GLN A 270 30.39 15.97 15.28
CA GLN A 270 29.76 15.17 16.35
C GLN A 270 28.51 15.83 16.92
N GLU A 271 28.59 17.13 17.21
CA GLU A 271 27.45 17.92 17.71
C GLU A 271 26.32 17.98 16.68
N LEU A 272 26.66 18.22 15.42
CA LEU A 272 25.69 18.25 14.32
C LEU A 272 25.04 16.89 14.10
N SER A 273 25.79 15.79 14.16
CA SER A 273 25.26 14.43 14.03
C SER A 273 24.28 14.11 15.16
N ALA A 274 24.64 14.44 16.42
CA ALA A 274 23.75 14.26 17.57
C ALA A 274 22.46 15.07 17.43
N ARG A 275 22.55 16.30 16.91
CA ARG A 275 21.38 17.14 16.64
C ARG A 275 20.49 16.58 15.54
N ILE A 276 21.07 16.15 14.42
CA ILE A 276 20.33 15.48 13.33
C ILE A 276 19.56 14.28 13.88
N ASN A 277 20.22 13.42 14.66
CA ASN A 277 19.59 12.25 15.26
C ASN A 277 18.41 12.62 16.18
N LYS A 278 18.59 13.62 17.05
CA LYS A 278 17.54 14.10 17.96
C LYS A 278 16.32 14.64 17.19
N VAL A 279 16.55 15.46 16.17
CA VAL A 279 15.46 16.04 15.36
C VAL A 279 14.79 14.97 14.50
N ALA A 280 15.56 14.01 13.96
CA ALA A 280 15.01 12.89 13.20
C ALA A 280 14.09 12.02 14.06
N ASP A 281 14.42 11.81 15.34
CA ASP A 281 13.51 11.14 16.29
C ASP A 281 12.22 11.91 16.52
N GLU A 282 12.32 13.23 16.72
CA GLU A 282 11.16 14.09 16.95
C GLU A 282 10.22 14.11 15.74
N LEU A 283 10.78 14.05 14.53
CA LEU A 283 10.02 14.00 13.28
C LEU A 283 9.65 12.57 12.84
N LEU A 284 10.06 11.55 13.58
CA LEU A 284 9.87 10.13 13.26
C LEU A 284 10.40 9.74 11.87
N VAL A 285 11.58 10.25 11.50
CA VAL A 285 12.30 9.97 10.25
C VAL A 285 13.71 9.42 10.56
N THR A 286 14.47 9.07 9.52
CA THR A 286 15.87 8.67 9.71
C THR A 286 16.80 9.89 9.69
N GLY A 287 17.88 9.86 10.47
CA GLY A 287 18.91 10.89 10.47
C GLY A 287 19.53 11.09 9.08
N GLN A 288 19.68 10.00 8.31
CA GLN A 288 20.18 10.07 6.93
C GLN A 288 19.22 10.84 6.01
N ALA A 289 17.90 10.60 6.10
CA ALA A 289 16.91 11.34 5.33
C ALA A 289 16.92 12.83 5.70
N LEU A 290 16.97 13.14 7.01
CA LEU A 290 17.05 14.53 7.48
C LEU A 290 18.32 15.23 7.00
N LYS A 291 19.48 14.56 7.09
CA LYS A 291 20.76 15.09 6.57
C LYS A 291 20.62 15.56 5.12
N TRP A 292 20.09 14.70 4.25
CA TRP A 292 19.95 15.04 2.83
C TRP A 292 18.84 16.07 2.56
N ARG A 293 17.79 16.10 3.37
CA ARG A 293 16.78 17.16 3.31
C ARG A 293 17.36 18.53 3.66
N LEU A 294 18.19 18.62 4.69
CA LEU A 294 18.88 19.87 5.06
C LEU A 294 19.80 20.36 3.93
N VAL A 295 20.46 19.44 3.22
CA VAL A 295 21.24 19.76 2.02
C VAL A 295 20.35 20.30 0.91
N ALA A 296 19.21 19.64 0.62
CA ALA A 296 18.28 20.07 -0.41
C ALA A 296 17.69 21.47 -0.15
N LEU A 297 17.51 21.84 1.12
CA LEU A 297 17.05 23.18 1.53
C LEU A 297 18.17 24.23 1.61
N GLY A 298 19.43 23.85 1.39
CA GLY A 298 20.59 24.73 1.55
C GLY A 298 20.91 25.11 3.00
N LEU A 299 20.33 24.40 3.98
CA LEU A 299 20.58 24.59 5.41
C LEU A 299 21.89 23.90 5.86
N LEU A 300 22.35 22.92 5.09
CA LEU A 300 23.60 22.19 5.29
C LEU A 300 24.38 22.12 3.98
N SER A 301 25.70 22.37 4.02
CA SER A 301 26.52 22.23 2.82
C SER A 301 26.74 20.75 2.47
N LYS A 302 26.87 20.44 1.17
CA LYS A 302 27.19 19.07 0.72
C LYS A 302 28.48 18.54 1.33
N ALA A 303 29.52 19.38 1.43
CA ALA A 303 30.80 19.00 2.03
C ALA A 303 30.62 18.54 3.49
N MET A 304 29.94 19.34 4.32
CA MET A 304 29.67 18.96 5.71
C MET A 304 28.81 17.69 5.82
N ALA A 305 27.82 17.53 4.94
CA ALA A 305 27.00 16.31 4.91
C ALA A 305 27.82 15.05 4.55
N HIS A 306 28.86 15.19 3.73
CA HIS A 306 29.79 14.09 3.41
C HIS A 306 30.76 13.79 4.56
N ASP A 307 31.15 14.79 5.36
CA ASP A 307 31.98 14.59 6.56
C ASP A 307 31.23 13.83 7.68
N ILE A 308 29.90 13.88 7.68
CA ILE A 308 29.06 13.10 8.58
C ILE A 308 28.89 11.68 8.03
N SER A 309 29.64 10.74 8.61
CA SER A 309 29.50 9.30 8.33
C SER A 309 28.07 8.81 8.57
N ASP A 310 27.56 7.97 7.67
CA ASP A 310 26.24 7.35 7.80
C ASP A 310 26.15 6.44 9.04
N ASP A 311 27.27 5.92 9.56
CA ASP A 311 27.29 5.13 10.79
C ASP A 311 26.86 5.95 12.02
N LEU A 312 27.17 7.25 12.05
CA LEU A 312 26.73 8.16 13.13
C LEU A 312 25.22 8.39 13.11
N LEU A 313 24.57 8.19 11.95
CA LEU A 313 23.15 8.42 11.74
C LEU A 313 22.33 7.13 11.71
N ARG A 314 23.00 5.97 11.67
CA ARG A 314 22.35 4.67 11.67
C ARG A 314 21.49 4.50 12.91
N ASN A 315 20.22 4.14 12.72
CA ASN A 315 19.20 4.07 13.77
C ASN A 315 19.12 5.33 14.65
N ASN A 316 19.39 6.50 14.04
CA ASN A 316 19.48 7.79 14.71
C ASN A 316 20.51 7.79 15.85
N GLY A 317 21.69 7.18 15.61
CA GLY A 317 22.83 7.19 16.52
C GLY A 317 22.74 6.23 17.70
N ARG A 318 21.85 5.24 17.64
CA ARG A 318 21.63 4.25 18.71
C ARG A 318 21.79 2.82 18.21
N ALA A 319 22.00 1.89 19.14
CA ALA A 319 21.85 0.48 18.82
C ALA A 319 20.42 0.21 18.33
N ARG A 320 20.26 -0.74 17.41
CA ARG A 320 18.93 -1.22 17.03
C ARG A 320 18.32 -1.85 18.28
N THR A 321 17.30 -1.21 18.83
CA THR A 321 16.47 -1.81 19.88
C THR A 321 15.32 -2.57 19.21
N ASP A 322 14.92 -3.69 19.77
CA ASP A 322 13.64 -4.36 19.44
C ASP A 322 12.49 -3.49 19.97
N LYS A 323 12.27 -2.32 19.36
CA LYS A 323 11.06 -1.53 19.65
C LYS A 323 9.86 -2.30 19.10
N GLU A 324 8.79 -2.35 19.89
CA GLU A 324 7.51 -2.95 19.51
C GLU A 324 7.06 -2.44 18.14
N ALA A 325 6.92 -3.36 17.19
CA ALA A 325 6.32 -3.07 15.91
C ALA A 325 4.87 -2.56 16.15
N PRO A 326 4.41 -1.49 15.45
CA PRO A 326 3.04 -1.00 15.57
C PRO A 326 2.09 -2.13 15.27
N PRO A 327 0.88 -2.22 15.84
CA PRO A 327 -0.04 -3.35 15.67
C PRO A 327 -0.18 -3.86 14.22
N LEU A 328 -0.43 -5.16 14.05
CA LEU A 328 -0.64 -5.75 12.72
C LEU A 328 -1.92 -5.18 12.10
N PHE A 329 -1.86 -4.77 10.83
CA PHE A 329 -2.85 -3.99 10.09
C PHE A 329 -3.09 -2.58 10.66
N SER A 330 -3.99 -1.79 10.05
CA SER A 330 -4.41 -0.52 10.64
C SER A 330 -5.65 -0.67 11.52
N HIS A 331 -5.85 0.31 12.40
CA HIS A 331 -7.07 0.41 13.18
C HIS A 331 -8.30 0.52 12.27
N ALA A 332 -8.22 1.28 11.17
CA ALA A 332 -9.33 1.42 10.22
C ALA A 332 -9.71 0.08 9.59
N PHE A 333 -8.72 -0.73 9.22
CA PHE A 333 -8.93 -2.09 8.71
C PHE A 333 -9.60 -2.98 9.76
N MET A 334 -9.04 -3.06 10.96
CA MET A 334 -9.55 -3.94 12.01
C MET A 334 -10.94 -3.52 12.51
N ASP A 335 -11.25 -2.22 12.51
CA ASP A 335 -12.59 -1.73 12.86
C ASP A 335 -13.64 -2.12 11.81
N VAL A 336 -13.28 -2.15 10.51
CA VAL A 336 -14.16 -2.70 9.47
C VAL A 336 -14.38 -4.19 9.68
N VAL A 337 -13.32 -4.95 9.93
CA VAL A 337 -13.40 -6.40 10.16
C VAL A 337 -14.25 -6.70 11.39
N GLY A 338 -14.05 -5.99 12.50
CA GLY A 338 -14.82 -6.15 13.73
C GLY A 338 -16.31 -5.90 13.52
N LYS A 339 -16.66 -4.76 12.89
CA LYS A 339 -18.06 -4.43 12.57
C LYS A 339 -18.70 -5.44 11.62
N ALA A 340 -17.95 -5.95 10.65
CA ALA A 340 -18.46 -6.95 9.71
C ALA A 340 -18.74 -8.30 10.41
N MET A 341 -17.92 -8.65 11.40
CA MET A 341 -18.16 -9.82 12.25
C MET A 341 -19.38 -9.63 13.15
N ASP A 342 -19.47 -8.50 13.87
CA ASP A 342 -20.59 -8.20 14.78
C ASP A 342 -21.93 -8.14 14.06
N GLN A 343 -21.94 -7.64 12.82
CA GLN A 343 -23.14 -7.59 11.96
C GLN A 343 -23.44 -8.91 11.23
N GLY A 344 -22.62 -9.95 11.43
CA GLY A 344 -22.81 -11.27 10.82
C GLY A 344 -22.55 -11.33 9.32
N TYR A 345 -21.84 -10.37 8.74
CA TYR A 345 -21.48 -10.38 7.31
C TYR A 345 -20.35 -11.35 6.99
N VAL A 346 -19.43 -11.55 7.93
CA VAL A 346 -18.30 -12.48 7.80
C VAL A 346 -18.12 -13.28 9.08
N SER A 347 -17.87 -14.58 8.96
CA SER A 347 -17.64 -15.44 10.12
C SER A 347 -16.21 -15.29 10.66
N LYS A 348 -16.02 -15.51 11.96
CA LYS A 348 -14.68 -15.53 12.58
C LYS A 348 -13.69 -16.47 11.91
N ARG A 349 -14.14 -17.66 11.48
CA ARG A 349 -13.29 -18.63 10.79
C ARG A 349 -12.84 -18.10 9.43
N ARG A 350 -13.72 -17.38 8.74
CA ARG A 350 -13.41 -16.76 7.47
C ARG A 350 -12.41 -15.62 7.63
N VAL A 351 -12.59 -14.76 8.64
CA VAL A 351 -11.60 -13.71 8.96
C VAL A 351 -10.24 -14.30 9.29
N ALA A 352 -10.18 -15.25 10.22
CA ALA A 352 -8.94 -15.94 10.59
C ALA A 352 -8.21 -16.55 9.38
N GLN A 353 -8.96 -17.22 8.50
CA GLN A 353 -8.41 -17.78 7.25
C GLN A 353 -7.82 -16.71 6.33
N GLN A 354 -8.53 -15.60 6.11
CA GLN A 354 -8.10 -14.55 5.18
C GLN A 354 -6.91 -13.74 5.74
N LEU A 355 -6.87 -13.53 7.06
CA LEU A 355 -5.75 -12.86 7.70
C LEU A 355 -4.54 -13.79 7.93
N GLY A 356 -4.67 -15.09 7.66
CA GLY A 356 -3.59 -16.07 7.85
C GLY A 356 -3.23 -16.31 9.31
N VAL A 357 -4.16 -16.08 10.24
CA VAL A 357 -3.94 -16.18 11.69
C VAL A 357 -4.91 -17.17 12.33
N ASN A 358 -4.58 -17.67 13.51
CA ASN A 358 -5.51 -18.45 14.31
C ASN A 358 -6.46 -17.55 15.12
N VAL A 359 -7.49 -18.15 15.74
CA VAL A 359 -8.52 -17.41 16.48
C VAL A 359 -7.96 -16.66 17.69
N ASN A 360 -6.94 -17.21 18.36
CA ASN A 360 -6.33 -16.54 19.52
C ASN A 360 -5.46 -15.35 19.10
N GLU A 361 -4.70 -15.50 18.01
CA GLU A 361 -3.97 -14.39 17.40
C GLU A 361 -4.91 -13.27 16.96
N LEU A 362 -6.05 -13.61 16.34
CA LEU A 362 -7.06 -12.63 15.93
C LEU A 362 -7.59 -11.82 17.13
N LYS A 363 -7.82 -12.45 18.29
CA LYS A 363 -8.17 -11.73 19.54
C LYS A 363 -7.07 -10.79 19.98
N GLY A 364 -5.81 -11.22 19.87
CA GLY A 364 -4.64 -10.41 20.17
C GLY A 364 -4.63 -9.14 19.32
N ILE A 365 -4.80 -9.28 18.00
CA ILE A 365 -4.82 -8.15 17.06
C ILE A 365 -5.93 -7.15 17.42
N PHE A 366 -7.15 -7.61 17.74
CA PHE A 366 -8.22 -6.70 18.18
C PHE A 366 -7.85 -5.92 19.44
N ARG A 367 -7.20 -6.57 20.42
CA ARG A 367 -6.73 -5.92 21.65
C ARG A 367 -5.62 -4.92 21.39
N ASP A 368 -4.67 -5.24 20.51
CA ASP A 368 -3.58 -4.34 20.13
C ASP A 368 -4.09 -3.04 19.51
N HIS A 369 -5.25 -3.10 18.84
CA HIS A 369 -5.94 -1.93 18.28
C HIS A 369 -6.95 -1.27 19.24
N CYS A 370 -7.08 -1.75 20.47
CA CYS A 370 -8.11 -1.29 21.42
C CYS A 370 -9.56 -1.38 20.88
N ILE A 371 -9.82 -2.34 20.00
CA ILE A 371 -11.14 -2.62 19.46
C ILE A 371 -11.78 -3.72 20.31
N ALA A 372 -13.06 -3.57 20.64
CA ALA A 372 -13.81 -4.60 21.36
C ALA A 372 -13.76 -5.91 20.58
N VAL A 373 -13.39 -7.00 21.26
CA VAL A 373 -13.34 -8.32 20.63
C VAL A 373 -14.77 -8.73 20.25
N PRO A 374 -15.06 -9.02 18.96
CA PRO A 374 -16.39 -9.41 18.52
C PRO A 374 -16.96 -10.59 19.31
N GLU A 375 -18.28 -10.59 19.51
CA GLU A 375 -18.95 -11.64 20.28
C GLU A 375 -18.71 -13.02 19.68
N GLY A 376 -18.34 -13.98 20.54
CA GLY A 376 -18.08 -15.35 20.13
C GLY A 376 -16.76 -15.58 19.40
N LEU A 377 -15.88 -14.57 19.27
CA LEU A 377 -14.48 -14.82 18.93
C LEU A 377 -13.79 -15.54 20.08
#